data_AF-A0A956C6J4-F1
#
_entry.id   AF-A0A956C6J4-F1
#
_cell.length_a   1.000
_cell.length_b   1.000
_cell.length_c   1.000
_cell.angle_alpha   90.00
_cell.angle_beta   90.00
_cell.angle_gamma   90.00
#
_symmetry.space_group_name_H-M   'P 1'
#
loop_
_entity.id
_entity.type
_entity.pdbx_description
1 polymer ?
#
loop_
_entity_poly.entity_id
_entity_poly.type
_entity_poly.pdbx_seq_one_letter_code
_entity_poly.pdbx_strand_id
1 'polypeptide(L)'
;MSDARASRFGAVRALTKARLKIFFREPGTMFWTFGFPVVLSIVLGIAFRSRGAEPVVIAVELTAGASEARARSAHELLSQAPDVRPKLLAPAPAAQALRTGKVSLVVTPSADGGFAYRFDPTRPESRLARARTDDVLQRARGRADAFTPAERQVTEPGSRYIDFLIPGLLGLGLMSTGLWGIGLALAEMRTNRLLKRFVATPMRRSDLLASFLIVRAMLLVVELPPF
;
A
#
# COMPACT_ATOMS: atom_id res chain seq x y z
N MET A 1 -2.76 24.04 -52.88
CA MET A 1 -3.22 23.76 -51.50
C MET A 1 -2.98 22.32 -51.02
N SER A 2 -2.65 21.35 -51.91
CA SER A 2 -2.35 19.95 -51.55
C SER A 2 -0.97 19.77 -50.91
N ASP A 3 0.09 20.39 -51.46
CA ASP A 3 1.49 20.19 -51.02
C ASP A 3 1.79 20.65 -49.58
N ALA A 4 1.10 21.68 -49.11
CA ALA A 4 1.28 22.21 -47.76
C ALA A 4 0.73 21.26 -46.67
N ARG A 5 -0.19 20.34 -46.99
CA ARG A 5 -0.63 19.30 -46.04
C ARG A 5 0.34 18.12 -46.01
N ALA A 6 0.87 17.72 -47.16
CA ALA A 6 1.86 16.65 -47.25
C ALA A 6 3.15 16.99 -46.48
N SER A 7 3.62 18.25 -46.57
CA SER A 7 4.79 18.71 -45.79
C SER A 7 4.54 18.75 -44.28
N ARG A 8 3.30 19.05 -43.85
CA ARG A 8 2.91 19.09 -42.42
C ARG A 8 2.96 17.72 -41.76
N PHE A 9 2.41 16.70 -42.41
CA PHE A 9 2.49 15.32 -41.90
C PHE A 9 3.94 14.82 -41.86
N GLY A 10 4.75 15.18 -42.86
CA GLY A 10 6.19 14.89 -42.87
C GLY A 10 6.94 15.51 -41.69
N ALA A 11 6.63 16.77 -41.36
CA ALA A 11 7.31 17.51 -40.30
C ALA A 11 6.94 16.99 -38.89
N VAL A 12 5.65 16.72 -38.63
CA VAL A 12 5.20 16.09 -37.38
C VAL A 12 5.80 14.69 -37.22
N ARG A 13 5.83 13.89 -38.31
CA ARG A 13 6.44 12.56 -38.30
C ARG A 13 7.94 12.61 -38.02
N ALA A 14 8.67 13.54 -38.63
CA ALA A 14 10.10 13.72 -38.41
C ALA A 14 10.41 14.12 -36.96
N LEU A 15 9.64 15.06 -36.38
CA LEU A 15 9.78 15.44 -34.97
C LEU A 15 9.43 14.30 -34.02
N THR A 16 8.36 13.56 -34.30
CA THR A 16 7.95 12.39 -33.50
C THR A 16 9.07 11.34 -33.49
N LYS A 17 9.66 11.04 -34.67
CA LYS A 17 10.78 10.10 -34.79
C LYS A 17 12.03 10.58 -34.05
N ALA A 18 12.36 11.87 -34.15
CA ALA A 18 13.50 12.44 -33.44
C ALA A 18 13.33 12.33 -31.92
N ARG A 19 12.14 12.63 -31.40
CA ARG A 19 11.81 12.52 -29.98
C ARG A 19 11.87 11.08 -29.46
N LEU A 20 11.28 10.13 -30.19
CA LEU A 20 11.40 8.72 -29.84
C LEU A 20 12.87 8.30 -29.78
N LYS A 21 13.69 8.72 -30.74
CA LYS A 21 15.12 8.40 -30.76
C LYS A 21 15.89 9.01 -29.58
N ILE A 22 15.53 10.23 -29.14
CA ILE A 22 16.12 10.86 -27.95
C ILE A 22 15.71 10.10 -26.70
N PHE A 23 14.41 9.82 -26.55
CA PHE A 23 13.86 9.06 -25.43
C PHE A 23 14.54 7.69 -25.28
N PHE A 24 14.67 6.92 -26.36
CA PHE A 24 15.36 5.61 -26.35
C PHE A 24 16.88 5.70 -26.13
N ARG A 25 17.48 6.89 -26.26
CA ARG A 25 18.92 7.11 -26.01
C ARG A 25 19.22 7.60 -24.60
N GLU A 26 18.20 7.95 -23.84
CA GLU A 26 18.31 8.39 -22.45
C GLU A 26 17.83 7.27 -21.51
N PRO A 27 18.71 6.33 -21.12
CA PRO A 27 18.31 5.20 -20.30
C PRO A 27 17.74 5.61 -18.94
N GLY A 28 18.18 6.74 -18.39
CA GLY A 28 17.62 7.31 -17.16
C GLY A 28 16.13 7.66 -17.32
N THR A 29 15.78 8.36 -18.39
CA THR A 29 14.38 8.75 -18.67
C THR A 29 13.49 7.51 -18.86
N MET A 30 13.98 6.49 -19.58
CA MET A 30 13.25 5.23 -19.74
C MET A 30 13.06 4.49 -18.41
N PHE A 31 14.10 4.38 -17.60
CA PHE A 31 14.01 3.72 -16.30
C PHE A 31 13.00 4.40 -15.38
N TRP A 32 13.06 5.73 -15.25
CA TRP A 32 12.12 6.45 -14.38
C TRP A 32 10.68 6.43 -14.91
N THR A 33 10.49 6.36 -16.22
CA THR A 33 9.17 6.33 -16.85
C THR A 33 8.52 4.95 -16.74
N PHE A 34 9.27 3.89 -17.02
CA PHE A 34 8.73 2.52 -17.10
C PHE A 34 9.22 1.62 -15.97
N GLY A 35 10.53 1.63 -15.69
CA GLY A 35 11.14 0.74 -14.71
C GLY A 35 10.70 1.03 -13.28
N PHE A 36 10.79 2.29 -12.84
CA PHE A 36 10.49 2.67 -11.47
C PHE A 36 9.03 2.37 -11.06
N PRO A 37 7.99 2.76 -11.83
CA PRO A 37 6.61 2.45 -11.47
C PRO A 37 6.33 0.94 -11.40
N VAL A 38 6.92 0.15 -12.30
CA VAL A 38 6.78 -1.31 -12.29
C VAL A 38 7.45 -1.92 -11.06
N VAL A 39 8.69 -1.52 -10.77
CA VAL A 39 9.42 -1.99 -9.57
C VAL A 39 8.67 -1.59 -8.30
N LEU A 40 8.21 -0.34 -8.20
CA LEU A 40 7.42 0.14 -7.08
C LEU A 40 6.13 -0.66 -6.92
N SER A 41 5.41 -0.93 -8.01
CA SER A 41 4.18 -1.73 -8.01
C SER A 41 4.43 -3.17 -7.54
N ILE A 42 5.54 -3.78 -7.96
CA ILE A 42 5.95 -5.12 -7.50
C ILE A 42 6.28 -5.11 -6.01
N VAL A 43 7.13 -4.18 -5.56
CA VAL A 43 7.53 -4.05 -4.15
C VAL A 43 6.30 -3.82 -3.28
N LEU A 44 5.39 -2.95 -3.71
CA LEU A 44 4.15 -2.65 -3.00
C LEU A 44 3.20 -3.84 -3.00
N GLY A 45 3.06 -4.53 -4.13
CA GLY A 45 2.25 -5.75 -4.23
C GLY A 45 2.76 -6.87 -3.31
N ILE A 46 4.08 -6.96 -3.11
CA ILE A 46 4.67 -7.86 -2.11
C ILE A 46 4.44 -7.34 -0.68
N ALA A 47 4.64 -6.04 -0.45
CA ALA A 47 4.50 -5.42 0.86
C ALA A 47 3.07 -5.50 1.41
N PHE A 48 2.07 -5.31 0.55
CA PHE A 48 0.64 -5.35 0.88
C PHE A 48 -0.04 -6.65 0.44
N ARG A 49 0.73 -7.71 0.16
CA ARG A 49 0.16 -9.05 0.00
C ARG A 49 -0.67 -9.35 1.24
N SER A 50 -1.94 -9.70 1.05
CA SER A 50 -2.82 -10.02 2.18
C SER A 50 -2.25 -11.22 2.94
N ARG A 51 -1.47 -10.95 3.96
CA ARG A 51 -1.18 -11.93 5.01
C ARG A 51 -2.51 -12.10 5.73
N GLY A 52 -2.86 -13.34 6.07
CA GLY A 52 -4.08 -13.59 6.87
C GLY A 52 -4.07 -12.77 8.15
N ALA A 53 -5.21 -12.68 8.84
CA ALA A 53 -5.35 -11.91 10.09
C ALA A 53 -4.15 -12.19 11.01
N GLU A 54 -3.34 -11.17 11.28
CA GLU A 54 -2.16 -11.32 12.11
C GLU A 54 -2.61 -11.61 13.54
N PRO A 55 -2.07 -12.65 14.20
CA PRO A 55 -2.59 -13.06 15.49
C PRO A 55 -2.29 -11.98 16.53
N VAL A 56 -3.29 -11.67 17.35
CA VAL A 56 -3.23 -10.54 18.26
C VAL A 56 -2.31 -10.88 19.43
N VAL A 57 -1.29 -10.06 19.65
CA VAL A 57 -0.33 -10.28 20.74
C VAL A 57 -0.91 -9.71 22.03
N ILE A 58 -1.02 -10.55 23.05
CA ILE A 58 -1.55 -10.16 24.37
C ILE A 58 -0.54 -10.50 25.46
N ALA A 59 -0.56 -9.74 26.56
CA ALA A 59 0.21 -10.04 27.75
C ALA A 59 -0.70 -10.64 28.82
N VAL A 60 -0.26 -11.73 29.45
CA VAL A 60 -0.85 -12.25 30.68
C VAL A 60 0.08 -11.87 31.83
N GLU A 61 -0.46 -11.13 32.78
CA GLU A 61 0.32 -10.58 33.90
C GLU A 61 0.65 -11.68 34.91
N LEU A 62 1.95 -11.89 35.14
CA LEU A 62 2.47 -12.82 36.13
C LEU A 62 2.54 -12.12 37.49
N THR A 63 1.47 -12.22 38.28
CA THR A 63 1.43 -11.71 39.65
C THR A 63 1.79 -12.84 40.62
N ALA A 64 2.63 -12.55 41.61
CA ALA A 64 3.06 -13.53 42.62
C ALA A 64 1.88 -14.09 43.44
N GLY A 65 2.02 -15.33 43.90
CA GLY A 65 1.04 -16.00 44.78
C GLY A 65 -0.02 -16.80 44.04
N ALA A 66 -1.24 -16.90 44.60
CA ALA A 66 -2.33 -17.73 44.05
C ALA A 66 -2.77 -17.33 42.62
N SER A 67 -2.46 -16.09 42.21
CA SER A 67 -2.73 -15.59 40.86
C SER A 67 -1.72 -16.09 39.81
N GLU A 68 -0.58 -16.64 40.21
CA GLU A 68 0.45 -17.12 39.28
C GLU A 68 0.00 -18.39 38.53
N ALA A 69 -0.58 -19.37 39.25
CA ALA A 69 -1.14 -20.58 38.64
C ALA A 69 -2.29 -20.24 37.67
N ARG A 70 -3.07 -19.19 37.98
CA ARG A 70 -4.14 -18.69 37.09
C ARG A 70 -3.57 -18.00 35.85
N ALA A 71 -2.50 -17.22 35.99
CA ALA A 71 -1.82 -16.61 34.85
C ALA A 71 -1.26 -17.69 33.89
N ARG A 72 -0.65 -18.76 34.42
CA ARG A 72 -0.10 -19.86 33.61
C ARG A 72 -1.19 -20.66 32.90
N SER A 73 -2.28 -21.01 33.59
CA SER A 73 -3.42 -21.70 32.96
C SER A 73 -4.12 -20.84 31.91
N ALA A 74 -4.30 -19.54 32.16
CA ALA A 74 -4.84 -18.62 31.16
C ALA A 74 -3.93 -18.53 29.93
N HIS A 75 -2.61 -18.45 30.13
CA HIS A 75 -1.63 -18.46 29.04
C HIS A 75 -1.70 -19.74 28.21
N GLU A 76 -1.82 -20.91 28.85
CA GLU A 76 -1.95 -22.19 28.16
C GLU A 76 -3.23 -22.26 27.31
N LEU A 77 -4.38 -21.89 27.89
CA LEU A 77 -5.66 -21.83 27.17
C LEU A 77 -5.61 -20.87 25.98
N LEU A 78 -5.03 -19.68 26.18
CA LEU A 78 -4.91 -18.66 25.12
C LEU A 78 -3.91 -19.07 24.04
N SER A 79 -2.95 -19.94 24.34
CA SER A 79 -1.97 -20.46 23.36
C SER A 79 -2.57 -21.50 22.42
N GLN A 80 -3.69 -22.13 22.80
CA GLN A 80 -4.44 -23.04 21.94
C GLN A 80 -5.27 -22.30 20.88
N ALA A 81 -5.53 -21.00 21.06
CA ALA A 81 -6.25 -20.19 20.09
C ALA A 81 -5.33 -19.81 18.90
N PRO A 82 -5.74 -20.03 17.64
CA PRO A 82 -4.91 -19.79 16.47
C PRO A 82 -4.63 -18.29 16.22
N ASP A 83 -5.51 -17.42 16.71
CA ASP A 83 -5.56 -15.99 16.44
C ASP A 83 -5.05 -15.13 17.61
N VAL A 84 -4.52 -15.75 18.66
CA VAL A 84 -3.97 -15.07 19.84
C VAL A 84 -2.54 -15.53 20.10
N ARG A 85 -1.64 -14.59 20.43
CA ARG A 85 -0.26 -14.87 20.83
C ARG A 85 -0.02 -14.35 22.24
N PRO A 86 -0.28 -15.16 23.28
CA PRO A 86 -0.10 -14.72 24.65
C PRO A 86 1.39 -14.71 25.04
N LYS A 87 1.80 -13.71 25.82
CA LYS A 87 3.12 -13.61 26.45
C LYS A 87 2.96 -13.48 27.96
N LEU A 88 3.66 -14.30 28.72
CA LEU A 88 3.74 -14.13 30.17
C LEU A 88 4.72 -13.00 30.50
N LEU A 89 4.24 -11.95 31.18
CA LEU A 89 5.04 -10.79 31.52
C LEU A 89 4.76 -10.37 32.97
N ALA A 90 5.79 -9.92 33.68
CA ALA A 90 5.61 -9.26 34.97
C ALA A 90 4.85 -7.92 34.82
N PRO A 91 4.26 -7.36 35.90
CA PRO A 91 3.42 -6.16 35.86
C PRO A 91 4.04 -4.95 35.13
N ALA A 92 5.30 -4.63 35.45
CA ALA A 92 6.00 -3.48 34.86
C ALA A 92 6.33 -3.68 33.36
N PRO A 93 6.93 -4.82 32.93
CA PRO A 93 7.08 -5.13 31.52
C PRO A 93 5.77 -5.18 30.73
N ALA A 94 4.68 -5.70 31.31
CA ALA A 94 3.38 -5.77 30.67
C ALA A 94 2.80 -4.37 30.40
N ALA A 95 2.87 -3.47 31.40
CA ALA A 95 2.45 -2.08 31.25
C ALA A 95 3.27 -1.33 30.17
N GLN A 96 4.59 -1.56 30.15
CA GLN A 96 5.47 -0.96 29.14
C GLN A 96 5.18 -1.50 27.73
N ALA A 97 4.93 -2.81 27.61
CA ALA A 97 4.57 -3.42 26.34
C ALA A 97 3.26 -2.87 25.78
N LEU A 98 2.25 -2.63 26.64
CA LEU A 98 0.98 -2.03 26.24
C LEU A 98 1.18 -0.58 25.76
N ARG A 99 1.93 0.22 26.53
CA ARG A 99 2.28 1.60 26.17
C ARG A 99 2.99 1.70 24.83
N THR A 100 3.97 0.83 24.61
CA THR A 100 4.76 0.78 23.36
C THR A 100 4.02 0.12 22.18
N GLY A 101 2.82 -0.42 22.41
CA GLY A 101 2.04 -1.10 21.37
C GLY A 101 2.58 -2.47 20.95
N LYS A 102 3.51 -3.05 21.72
CA LYS A 102 4.01 -4.41 21.49
C LYS A 102 2.99 -5.49 21.86
N VAL A 103 2.01 -5.14 22.69
CA VAL A 103 0.84 -5.96 23.02
C VAL A 103 -0.41 -5.10 22.94
N SER A 104 -1.52 -5.69 22.50
CA SER A 104 -2.78 -4.99 22.31
C SER A 104 -3.71 -5.09 23.54
N LEU A 105 -3.44 -6.02 24.45
CA LEU A 105 -4.20 -6.26 25.68
C LEU A 105 -3.27 -6.78 26.79
N VAL A 106 -3.52 -6.34 28.03
CA VAL A 106 -2.98 -6.96 29.24
C VAL A 106 -4.12 -7.61 30.02
N VAL A 107 -3.95 -8.88 30.37
CA VAL A 107 -4.88 -9.68 31.17
C VAL A 107 -4.28 -9.84 32.57
N THR A 108 -4.97 -9.33 33.58
CA THR A 108 -4.56 -9.45 34.98
C THR A 108 -5.52 -10.40 35.71
N PRO A 109 -5.06 -11.53 36.27
CA PRO A 109 -5.92 -12.39 37.08
C PRO A 109 -6.36 -11.67 38.36
N SER A 110 -7.67 -11.58 38.60
CA SER A 110 -8.22 -11.00 39.83
C SER A 110 -8.15 -12.00 40.99
N ALA A 111 -8.15 -11.48 42.22
CA ALA A 111 -8.20 -12.27 43.45
C ALA A 111 -9.51 -13.08 43.55
N ASP A 112 -10.62 -12.50 43.07
CA ASP A 112 -11.98 -13.09 43.09
C ASP A 112 -12.18 -14.21 42.05
N GLY A 113 -11.09 -14.66 41.43
CA GLY A 113 -11.11 -15.64 40.36
C GLY A 113 -11.44 -15.05 38.99
N GLY A 114 -11.86 -13.79 38.86
CA GLY A 114 -12.09 -13.14 37.56
C GLY A 114 -10.81 -12.77 36.79
N PHE A 115 -10.97 -12.15 35.62
CA PHE A 115 -9.87 -11.54 34.85
C PHE A 115 -10.19 -10.06 34.60
N ALA A 116 -9.20 -9.19 34.78
CA ALA A 116 -9.27 -7.78 34.42
C ALA A 116 -8.53 -7.53 33.11
N TYR A 117 -9.07 -6.63 32.28
CA TYR A 117 -8.55 -6.32 30.96
C TYR A 117 -8.08 -4.87 30.91
N ARG A 118 -6.84 -4.64 30.50
CA ARG A 118 -6.28 -3.31 30.28
C ARG A 118 -5.89 -3.18 28.82
N PHE A 119 -6.52 -2.25 28.12
CA PHE A 119 -6.32 -2.04 26.70
C PHE A 119 -6.59 -0.58 26.32
N ASP A 120 -6.13 -0.17 25.15
CA ASP A 120 -6.39 1.16 24.59
C ASP A 120 -7.61 1.08 23.65
N PRO A 121 -8.74 1.74 23.96
CA PRO A 121 -9.95 1.65 23.13
C PRO A 121 -9.82 2.36 21.78
N THR A 122 -8.83 3.24 21.61
CA THR A 122 -8.56 3.94 20.34
C THR A 122 -7.95 3.02 19.28
N ARG A 123 -7.40 1.86 19.71
CA ARG A 123 -6.79 0.87 18.82
C ARG A 123 -7.82 -0.21 18.46
N PRO A 124 -8.19 -0.38 17.17
CA PRO A 124 -9.13 -1.42 16.76
C PRO A 124 -8.69 -2.83 17.16
N GLU A 125 -7.40 -3.12 17.04
CA GLU A 125 -6.80 -4.40 17.42
C GLU A 125 -6.96 -4.72 18.90
N SER A 126 -6.87 -3.71 19.77
CA SER A 126 -7.07 -3.86 21.22
C SER A 126 -8.51 -4.26 21.56
N ARG A 127 -9.50 -3.75 20.82
CA ARG A 127 -10.91 -4.15 20.99
C ARG A 127 -11.13 -5.59 20.55
N LEU A 128 -10.54 -5.99 19.42
CA LEU A 128 -10.57 -7.38 18.94
C LEU A 128 -9.86 -8.32 19.93
N ALA A 129 -8.67 -7.93 20.41
CA ALA A 129 -7.90 -8.67 21.42
C ALA A 129 -8.76 -8.96 22.65
N ARG A 130 -9.43 -7.93 23.16
CA ARG A 130 -10.28 -8.01 24.35
C ARG A 130 -11.47 -8.92 24.11
N ALA A 131 -12.20 -8.75 23.00
CA ALA A 131 -13.35 -9.60 22.68
C ALA A 131 -12.93 -11.07 22.53
N ARG A 132 -11.84 -11.33 21.82
CA ARG A 132 -11.37 -12.71 21.57
C ARG A 132 -10.83 -13.38 22.83
N THR A 133 -10.05 -12.66 23.62
CA THR A 133 -9.50 -13.16 24.89
C THR A 133 -10.62 -13.48 25.86
N ASP A 134 -11.61 -12.59 25.97
CA ASP A 134 -12.77 -12.78 26.84
C ASP A 134 -13.59 -14.00 26.41
N ASP A 135 -13.83 -14.16 25.12
CA ASP A 135 -14.51 -15.32 24.55
C ASP A 135 -13.81 -16.65 24.88
N VAL A 136 -12.48 -16.71 24.75
CA VAL A 136 -11.70 -17.93 25.07
C VAL A 136 -11.76 -18.23 26.57
N LEU A 137 -11.53 -17.22 27.42
CA LEU A 137 -11.50 -17.41 28.87
C LEU A 137 -12.89 -17.74 29.44
N GLN A 138 -13.96 -17.13 28.92
CA GLN A 138 -15.32 -17.42 29.38
C GLN A 138 -15.82 -18.80 28.90
N ARG A 139 -15.54 -19.22 27.66
CA ARG A 139 -15.88 -20.57 27.19
C ARG A 139 -15.17 -21.65 28.00
N ALA A 140 -13.90 -21.42 28.36
CA ALA A 140 -13.16 -22.31 29.27
C ALA A 140 -13.80 -22.41 30.66
N ARG A 141 -14.64 -21.45 31.05
CA ARG A 141 -15.43 -21.44 32.30
C ARG A 141 -16.87 -21.92 32.14
N GLY A 142 -17.21 -22.52 31.00
CA GLY A 142 -18.52 -23.10 30.77
C GLY A 142 -19.56 -22.16 30.19
N ARG A 143 -19.17 -20.99 29.64
CA ARG A 143 -20.09 -20.17 28.84
C ARG A 143 -20.58 -20.98 27.63
N ALA A 144 -21.87 -21.26 27.60
CA ALA A 144 -22.54 -21.87 26.46
C ALA A 144 -22.94 -20.77 25.45
N ASP A 145 -22.64 -21.01 24.18
CA ASP A 145 -23.10 -20.14 23.09
C ASP A 145 -24.57 -20.44 22.77
N ALA A 146 -25.40 -19.40 22.67
CA ALA A 146 -26.84 -19.55 22.46
C ALA A 146 -27.20 -20.10 21.06
N PHE A 147 -26.32 -19.90 20.08
CA PHE A 147 -26.48 -20.39 18.71
C PHE A 147 -25.10 -20.54 18.04
N THR A 148 -25.04 -21.35 16.99
CA THR A 148 -23.88 -21.45 16.12
C THR A 148 -24.07 -20.54 14.91
N PRO A 149 -23.25 -19.49 14.72
CA PRO A 149 -23.38 -18.60 13.57
C PRO A 149 -23.05 -19.33 12.27
N ALA A 150 -23.85 -19.11 11.23
CA ALA A 150 -23.51 -19.51 9.87
C ALA A 150 -22.53 -18.49 9.28
N GLU A 151 -21.25 -18.83 9.24
CA GLU A 151 -20.21 -17.97 8.70
C GLU A 151 -20.07 -18.17 7.18
N ARG A 152 -20.22 -17.09 6.41
CA ARG A 152 -19.87 -17.08 4.99
C ARG A 152 -18.76 -16.06 4.78
N GLN A 153 -17.55 -16.56 4.55
CA GLN A 153 -16.40 -15.71 4.24
C GLN A 153 -16.56 -15.17 2.82
N VAL A 154 -16.47 -13.86 2.66
CA VAL A 154 -16.55 -13.18 1.36
C VAL A 154 -15.16 -12.63 1.04
N THR A 155 -14.59 -13.09 -0.06
CA THR A 155 -13.39 -12.49 -0.66
C THR A 155 -13.74 -12.11 -2.09
N GLU A 156 -14.09 -10.85 -2.30
CA GLU A 156 -14.43 -10.32 -3.61
C GLU A 156 -13.23 -9.60 -4.23
N PRO A 157 -12.96 -9.76 -5.53
CA PRO A 157 -12.04 -8.89 -6.25
C PRO A 157 -12.46 -7.43 -6.09
N GLY A 158 -11.58 -6.54 -5.65
CA GLY A 158 -11.90 -5.16 -5.31
C GLY A 158 -12.17 -4.91 -3.83
N SER A 159 -12.28 -5.93 -2.97
CA SER A 159 -12.44 -5.71 -1.53
C SER A 159 -11.11 -5.35 -0.84
N ARG A 160 -9.98 -5.55 -1.51
CA ARG A 160 -8.66 -5.29 -0.95
C ARG A 160 -8.24 -3.86 -1.25
N TYR A 161 -7.64 -3.21 -0.25
CA TYR A 161 -7.05 -1.87 -0.41
C TYR A 161 -6.06 -1.79 -1.59
N ILE A 162 -5.32 -2.88 -1.85
CA ILE A 162 -4.38 -2.96 -2.99
C ILE A 162 -5.05 -2.84 -4.35
N ASP A 163 -6.30 -3.29 -4.49
CA ASP A 163 -7.02 -3.29 -5.76
C ASP A 163 -7.36 -1.85 -6.19
N PHE A 164 -7.47 -0.91 -5.24
CA PHE A 164 -7.63 0.53 -5.50
C PHE A 164 -6.30 1.30 -5.48
N LEU A 165 -5.37 0.90 -4.62
CA LEU A 165 -4.10 1.60 -4.44
C LEU A 165 -3.21 1.48 -5.68
N ILE A 166 -3.11 0.29 -6.27
CA ILE A 166 -2.23 0.05 -7.43
C ILE A 166 -2.64 0.92 -8.63
N PRO A 167 -3.91 0.95 -9.06
CA PRO A 167 -4.34 1.87 -10.13
C PRO A 167 -4.08 3.35 -9.80
N GLY A 168 -4.31 3.77 -8.54
CA GLY A 168 -4.06 5.14 -8.12
C GLY A 168 -2.58 5.55 -8.22
N LEU A 169 -1.67 4.66 -7.82
CA LEU A 169 -0.22 4.89 -7.92
C LEU A 169 0.27 4.85 -9.36
N LEU A 170 -0.27 3.96 -10.19
CA LEU A 170 -0.02 3.99 -11.63
C LEU A 170 -0.47 5.32 -12.23
N GLY A 171 -1.66 5.81 -11.87
CA GLY A 171 -2.15 7.13 -12.27
C GLY A 171 -1.22 8.27 -11.86
N LEU A 172 -0.73 8.28 -10.61
CA LEU A 172 0.24 9.27 -10.14
C LEU A 172 1.57 9.19 -10.92
N GLY A 173 2.02 7.98 -11.25
CA GLY A 173 3.19 7.74 -12.11
C GLY A 173 2.99 8.30 -13.52
N LEU A 174 1.83 8.05 -14.13
CA LEU A 174 1.46 8.60 -15.44
C LEU A 174 1.39 10.13 -15.45
N MET A 175 0.91 10.74 -14.36
CA MET A 175 0.89 12.20 -14.21
C MET A 175 2.30 12.77 -14.06
N SER A 176 3.13 12.16 -13.21
CA SER A 176 4.52 12.57 -13.01
C SER A 176 5.31 12.50 -14.32
N THR A 177 5.24 11.38 -15.04
CA THR A 177 5.93 11.22 -16.33
C THR A 177 5.46 12.23 -17.39
N GLY A 178 4.18 12.63 -17.37
CA GLY A 178 3.70 13.74 -18.21
C GLY A 178 4.32 15.09 -17.86
N LEU A 179 4.45 15.41 -16.57
CA LEU A 179 5.06 16.64 -16.08
C LEU A 179 6.56 16.73 -16.43
N TRP A 180 7.33 15.66 -16.22
CA TRP A 180 8.75 15.61 -16.56
C TRP A 180 8.97 15.54 -18.09
N GLY A 181 8.24 14.67 -18.78
CA GLY A 181 8.45 14.41 -20.21
C GLY A 181 8.01 15.53 -21.16
N ILE A 182 6.97 16.29 -20.83
CA ILE A 182 6.52 17.43 -21.64
C ILE A 182 6.96 18.76 -21.01
N GLY A 183 6.73 18.93 -19.71
CA GLY A 183 6.93 20.20 -19.01
C GLY A 183 8.41 20.62 -18.96
N LEU A 184 9.26 19.78 -18.38
CA LEU A 184 10.70 20.08 -18.28
C LEU A 184 11.40 20.04 -19.63
N ALA A 185 11.09 19.06 -20.49
CA ALA A 185 11.66 19.02 -21.84
C ALA A 185 11.35 20.31 -22.64
N LEU A 186 10.12 20.85 -22.54
CA LEU A 186 9.76 22.09 -23.20
C LEU A 186 10.44 23.31 -22.55
N ALA A 187 10.58 23.32 -21.22
CA ALA A 187 11.30 24.36 -20.49
C ALA A 187 12.80 24.37 -20.85
N GLU A 188 13.45 23.21 -20.94
CA GLU A 188 14.83 23.08 -21.39
C GLU A 188 15.02 23.54 -22.83
N MET A 189 14.10 23.17 -23.73
CA MET A 189 14.10 23.68 -25.11
C MET A 189 14.00 25.20 -25.17
N ARG A 190 13.32 25.83 -24.21
CA ARG A 190 13.21 27.28 -24.06
C ARG A 190 14.51 27.89 -23.53
N THR A 191 15.07 27.32 -22.47
CA THR A 191 16.33 27.78 -21.87
C THR A 191 17.49 27.68 -22.86
N ASN A 192 17.58 26.56 -23.59
CA ASN A 192 18.62 26.30 -24.59
C ASN A 192 18.39 27.03 -25.93
N ARG A 193 17.36 27.88 -26.01
CA ARG A 193 16.96 28.65 -27.21
C ARG A 193 16.76 27.78 -28.47
N LEU A 194 16.55 26.47 -28.31
CA LEU A 194 16.32 25.54 -29.41
C LEU A 194 15.03 25.90 -30.15
N LEU A 195 14.03 26.39 -29.42
CA LEU A 195 12.80 26.95 -29.99
C LEU A 195 13.05 28.08 -31.00
N LYS A 196 14.10 28.90 -30.81
CA LYS A 196 14.45 29.98 -31.75
C LYS A 196 15.10 29.44 -33.04
N ARG A 197 15.86 28.35 -32.94
CA ARG A 197 16.44 27.66 -34.11
C ARG A 197 15.36 27.00 -34.97
N PHE A 198 14.27 26.52 -34.36
CA PHE A 198 13.11 25.98 -35.08
C PHE A 198 12.28 27.02 -35.83
N VAL A 199 12.49 28.32 -35.61
CA VAL A 199 11.86 29.39 -36.40
C VAL A 199 12.50 29.52 -37.79
N ALA A 200 13.75 29.09 -37.93
CA ALA A 200 14.47 29.10 -39.21
C ALA A 200 14.08 27.93 -40.13
N THR A 201 13.35 26.93 -39.64
CA THR A 201 12.70 25.89 -40.45
C THR A 201 11.23 26.23 -40.66
N PRO A 202 10.58 25.81 -41.77
CA PRO A 202 9.19 26.14 -42.09
C PRO A 202 8.17 25.37 -41.21
N MET A 203 8.43 25.26 -39.91
CA MET A 203 7.61 24.49 -38.96
C MET A 203 6.75 25.41 -38.09
N ARG A 204 5.47 25.07 -37.93
CA ARG A 204 4.55 25.81 -37.05
C ARG A 204 4.69 25.33 -35.61
N ARG A 205 4.48 26.22 -34.64
CA ARG A 205 4.51 25.91 -33.20
C ARG A 205 3.54 24.79 -32.80
N SER A 206 2.41 24.67 -33.51
CA SER A 206 1.42 23.61 -33.34
C SER A 206 1.96 22.23 -33.70
N ASP A 207 2.82 22.12 -34.71
CA ASP A 207 3.35 20.84 -35.18
C ASP A 207 4.36 20.29 -34.15
N LEU A 208 5.05 21.19 -33.44
CA LEU A 208 5.89 20.85 -32.30
C LEU A 208 5.08 20.35 -31.11
N LEU A 209 4.01 21.05 -30.72
CA LEU A 209 3.12 20.62 -29.62
C LEU A 209 2.41 19.29 -29.95
N ALA A 210 1.93 19.14 -31.19
CA ALA A 210 1.34 17.90 -31.67
C ALA A 210 2.33 16.73 -31.58
N SER A 211 3.62 16.95 -31.90
CA SER A 211 4.64 15.91 -31.74
C SER A 211 4.85 15.47 -30.28
N PHE A 212 4.75 16.38 -29.31
CA PHE A 212 4.79 16.02 -27.88
C PHE A 212 3.56 15.19 -27.47
N LEU A 213 2.38 15.61 -27.89
CA LEU A 213 1.12 14.93 -27.59
C LEU A 213 1.07 13.52 -28.21
N ILE A 214 1.49 13.37 -29.46
CA ILE A 214 1.51 12.07 -30.16
C ILE A 214 2.49 11.10 -29.49
N VAL A 215 3.71 11.55 -29.16
CA VAL A 215 4.67 10.71 -28.45
C VAL A 215 4.12 10.31 -27.09
N ARG A 216 3.51 11.23 -26.34
CA ARG A 216 2.91 10.90 -25.03
C ARG A 216 1.76 9.91 -25.16
N ALA A 217 0.88 10.09 -26.14
CA ALA A 217 -0.21 9.16 -26.38
C ALA A 217 0.31 7.75 -26.74
N MET A 218 1.36 7.65 -27.56
CA MET A 218 2.00 6.37 -27.87
C MET A 218 2.62 5.71 -26.62
N LEU A 219 3.33 6.48 -25.80
CA LEU A 219 3.94 5.96 -24.58
C LEU A 219 2.88 5.54 -23.55
N LEU A 220 1.79 6.30 -23.40
CA LEU A 220 0.69 5.98 -22.48
C LEU A 220 0.06 4.62 -22.78
N VAL A 221 -0.08 4.26 -24.06
CA VAL A 221 -0.58 2.93 -24.47
C VAL A 221 0.37 1.80 -24.04
N VAL A 222 1.67 2.08 -23.97
CA VAL A 222 2.68 1.12 -23.50
C VAL A 222 2.79 1.12 -21.97
N GLU A 223 2.54 2.25 -21.32
CA GLU A 223 2.58 2.41 -19.86
C GLU A 223 1.38 1.77 -19.15
N LEU A 224 0.25 1.64 -19.84
CA LEU A 224 -0.93 0.97 -19.30
C LEU A 224 -0.82 -0.55 -19.52
N PRO A 225 -0.56 -1.36 -18.48
CA PRO A 225 -0.72 -2.80 -18.60
C PRO A 225 -2.19 -3.13 -18.92
N PRO A 226 -2.47 -4.17 -19.74
CA PRO A 226 -3.83 -4.70 -19.83
C PRO A 226 -4.21 -5.23 -18.45
N PHE A 227 -5.24 -4.63 -17.85
CA PHE A 227 -5.81 -5.02 -16.56
C PHE A 227 -6.38 -6.44 -16.61
#